data_AF-A0A380FKC3-F1
#
_entry.id   AF-A0A380FKC3-F1
#
_cell.length_a   1.000
_cell.length_b   1.000
_cell.length_c   1.000
_cell.angle_alpha   90.00
_cell.angle_beta   90.00
_cell.angle_gamma   90.00
#
_symmetry.space_group_name_H-M   'P 1'
#
loop_
_entity.id
_entity.type
_entity.pdbx_description
1 polymer ?
#
loop_
_entity_poly.entity_id
_entity_poly.type
_entity_poly.pdbx_seq_one_letter_code
_entity_poly.pdbx_strand_id
1 'polypeptide(L)'
;MNHGLKAEWFEHVNDFARSSKPLKEQFPYGFMLQGNGKVFGAIGIALAMYSTTPKENKKKIAALLIPATLTAVVVGITEPLEFTFLFIAPYLFVLHAILSATMDTLMYGFGLVGNFGGGFD
;
A
#
# COMPACT_ATOMS: atom_id res chain seq x y z
N MET A 1 3.45 -24.60 -13.52
CA MET A 1 2.87 -23.27 -13.22
C MET A 1 1.73 -22.98 -14.20
N ASN A 2 0.52 -23.49 -13.98
CA ASN A 2 -0.62 -23.28 -14.90
C ASN A 2 -1.87 -22.66 -14.22
N HIS A 3 -1.81 -22.27 -12.93
CA HIS A 3 -2.95 -21.79 -12.15
C HIS A 3 -2.75 -20.40 -11.49
N GLY A 4 -1.60 -19.75 -11.69
CA GLY A 4 -1.33 -18.37 -11.24
C GLY A 4 -0.89 -18.24 -9.77
N LEU A 5 -0.29 -17.09 -9.43
CA LEU A 5 0.33 -16.84 -8.11
C LEU A 5 -0.66 -16.95 -6.93
N LYS A 6 -1.93 -16.59 -7.14
CA LYS A 6 -2.96 -16.72 -6.10
C LYS A 6 -3.29 -18.17 -5.78
N ALA A 7 -3.41 -19.03 -6.79
CA ALA A 7 -3.70 -20.45 -6.57
C ALA A 7 -2.52 -21.16 -5.86
N GLU A 8 -1.29 -20.93 -6.33
CA GLU A 8 -0.05 -21.45 -5.69
C GLU A 8 0.01 -21.06 -4.19
N TRP A 9 -0.35 -19.81 -3.87
CA TRP A 9 -0.39 -19.34 -2.49
C TRP A 9 -1.40 -20.11 -1.62
N PHE A 10 -2.63 -20.30 -2.11
CA PHE A 10 -3.68 -20.97 -1.34
C PHE A 10 -3.39 -22.46 -1.12
N GLU A 11 -2.78 -23.13 -2.10
CA GLU A 11 -2.43 -24.55 -1.98
C GLU A 11 -1.37 -24.78 -0.90
N HIS A 12 -0.43 -23.85 -0.72
CA HIS A 12 0.73 -24.02 0.15
C HIS A 12 0.67 -23.19 1.45
N VAL A 13 -0.43 -22.46 1.70
CA VAL A 13 -0.55 -21.54 2.86
C VAL A 13 -0.32 -22.24 4.21
N ASN A 14 -0.76 -23.49 4.34
CA ASN A 14 -0.55 -24.28 5.56
C ASN A 14 0.90 -24.71 5.74
N ASP A 15 1.62 -24.98 4.65
CA ASP A 15 3.04 -25.33 4.69
C ASP A 15 3.89 -24.12 5.05
N PHE A 16 3.54 -22.96 4.50
CA PHE A 16 4.16 -21.68 4.84
C PHE A 16 3.99 -21.35 6.33
N ALA A 17 2.79 -21.54 6.87
CA ALA A 17 2.48 -21.25 8.28
C ALA A 17 3.21 -22.17 9.28
N ARG A 18 3.63 -23.37 8.84
CA ARG A 18 4.35 -24.35 9.68
C ARG A 18 5.87 -24.22 9.60
N SER A 19 6.38 -23.42 8.66
CA SER A 19 7.79 -23.23 8.43
C SER A 19 8.31 -21.97 9.14
N SER A 20 9.51 -22.06 9.72
CA SER A 20 10.21 -20.91 10.29
C SER A 20 11.08 -20.15 9.28
N LYS A 21 11.14 -20.62 8.02
CA LYS A 21 11.95 -19.99 6.97
C LYS A 21 11.29 -18.70 6.48
N PRO A 22 12.06 -17.71 5.99
CA PRO A 22 11.51 -16.51 5.38
C PRO A 22 10.57 -16.82 4.21
N LEU A 23 9.49 -16.07 4.09
CA LEU A 23 8.46 -16.31 3.08
C LEU A 23 9.00 -16.07 1.65
N LYS A 24 9.98 -15.18 1.50
CA LYS A 24 10.74 -14.98 0.25
C LYS A 24 11.51 -16.21 -0.25
N GLU A 25 11.86 -17.16 0.64
CA GLU A 25 12.55 -18.41 0.24
C GLU A 25 11.55 -19.49 -0.15
N GLN A 26 10.39 -19.51 0.52
CA GLN A 26 9.33 -20.49 0.29
C GLN A 26 8.48 -20.12 -0.94
N PHE A 27 8.31 -18.82 -1.18
CA PHE A 27 7.54 -18.28 -2.29
C PHE A 27 8.33 -17.14 -2.99
N PRO A 28 9.40 -17.47 -3.74
CA PRO A 28 10.35 -16.49 -4.29
C PRO A 28 9.76 -15.54 -5.34
N TYR A 29 8.71 -15.98 -6.04
CA TYR A 29 7.91 -15.13 -6.96
C TYR A 29 6.70 -14.49 -6.26
N GLY A 30 6.64 -14.59 -4.93
CA GLY A 30 5.46 -14.26 -4.16
C GLY A 30 5.18 -12.77 -4.13
N PHE A 31 4.14 -12.37 -4.85
CA PHE A 31 3.42 -11.08 -4.88
C PHE A 31 4.22 -9.76 -4.84
N MET A 32 5.54 -9.77 -4.69
CA MET A 32 6.47 -8.64 -4.71
C MET A 32 6.01 -7.41 -3.92
N LEU A 33 5.21 -7.59 -2.86
CA LEU A 33 4.63 -6.49 -2.07
C LEU A 33 3.78 -5.52 -2.90
N GLN A 34 3.21 -6.00 -4.00
CA GLN A 34 2.44 -5.21 -4.94
C GLN A 34 1.31 -4.47 -4.21
N GLY A 35 1.30 -3.13 -4.28
CA GLY A 35 0.22 -2.31 -3.74
C GLY A 35 0.38 -1.88 -2.28
N ASN A 36 1.43 -2.30 -1.56
CA ASN A 36 1.72 -1.79 -0.21
C ASN A 36 1.81 -0.25 -0.18
N GLY A 37 2.54 0.33 -1.13
CA GLY A 37 2.69 1.78 -1.24
C GLY A 37 1.35 2.51 -1.38
N LYS A 38 0.34 1.86 -1.97
CA LYS A 38 -1.01 2.42 -2.12
C LYS A 38 -1.76 2.46 -0.80
N VAL A 39 -1.75 1.34 -0.07
CA VAL A 39 -2.49 1.20 1.19
C VAL A 39 -1.86 2.03 2.31
N PHE A 40 -0.56 1.84 2.55
CA PHE A 40 0.13 2.54 3.64
C PHE A 40 0.42 4.00 3.28
N GLY A 41 0.74 4.27 2.01
CA GLY A 41 0.97 5.63 1.53
C GLY A 41 -0.29 6.49 1.61
N ALA A 42 -1.46 5.97 1.27
CA ALA A 42 -2.71 6.72 1.36
C ALA A 42 -3.03 7.20 2.78
N ILE A 43 -2.81 6.34 3.78
CA ILE A 43 -2.99 6.72 5.20
C ILE A 43 -2.00 7.82 5.58
N GLY A 44 -0.72 7.68 5.20
CA GLY A 44 0.30 8.69 5.47
C GLY A 44 0.00 10.05 4.82
N ILE A 45 -0.41 10.05 3.56
CA ILE A 45 -0.78 11.26 2.81
C ILE A 45 -1.97 11.96 3.49
N ALA A 46 -3.03 11.21 3.80
CA ALA A 46 -4.22 11.76 4.44
C ALA A 46 -3.91 12.38 5.81
N LEU A 47 -3.11 11.70 6.64
CA LEU A 47 -2.69 12.22 7.93
C LEU A 47 -1.84 13.50 7.78
N ALA A 48 -0.93 13.53 6.81
CA ALA A 48 -0.13 14.72 6.52
C ALA A 48 -1.02 15.91 6.13
N MET A 49 -1.94 15.71 5.17
CA MET A 49 -2.88 16.75 4.73
C MET A 49 -3.77 17.25 5.88
N TYR A 50 -4.30 16.33 6.70
CA TYR A 50 -5.13 16.70 7.85
C TYR A 50 -4.33 17.46 8.93
N SER A 51 -3.07 17.06 9.15
CA SER A 51 -2.18 17.71 10.11
C SER A 51 -1.88 19.15 9.73
N THR A 52 -1.56 19.40 8.45
CA THR A 52 -1.19 20.72 7.90
C THR A 52 -2.37 21.62 7.57
N THR A 53 -3.61 21.12 7.64
CA THR A 53 -4.81 21.92 7.38
C THR A 53 -5.06 22.96 8.50
N PRO A 54 -5.38 24.23 8.18
CA PRO A 54 -5.78 25.22 9.17
C PRO A 54 -6.99 24.77 10.01
N LYS A 55 -7.02 25.13 11.30
CA LYS A 55 -8.00 24.59 12.27
C LYS A 55 -9.45 24.80 11.84
N GLU A 56 -9.75 25.94 11.25
CA GLU A 56 -11.05 26.32 10.71
C GLU A 56 -11.55 25.40 9.59
N ASN A 57 -10.63 24.78 8.85
CA ASN A 57 -10.93 23.91 7.72
C ASN A 57 -10.83 22.42 8.03
N LYS A 58 -10.28 22.03 9.19
CA LYS A 58 -10.02 20.62 9.53
C LYS A 58 -11.27 19.73 9.45
N LYS A 59 -12.42 20.21 9.90
CA LYS A 59 -13.67 19.42 9.84
C LYS A 59 -14.09 19.14 8.39
N LYS A 60 -13.98 20.16 7.51
CA LYS A 60 -14.30 20.03 6.08
C LYS A 60 -13.32 19.09 5.38
N ILE A 61 -12.02 19.23 5.66
CA ILE A 61 -11.00 18.39 5.05
C ILE A 61 -11.08 16.94 5.55
N ALA A 62 -11.34 16.70 6.84
CA ALA A 62 -11.57 15.35 7.35
C ALA A 62 -12.74 14.65 6.64
N ALA A 63 -13.83 15.36 6.39
CA ALA A 63 -15.00 14.81 5.68
C ALA A 63 -14.67 14.36 4.25
N LEU A 64 -13.62 14.91 3.62
CA LEU A 64 -13.14 14.51 2.30
C LEU A 64 -12.08 13.40 2.40
N LEU A 65 -11.14 13.55 3.32
CA LEU A 65 -9.99 12.63 3.46
C LEU A 65 -10.42 11.26 3.98
N ILE A 66 -11.32 11.17 4.95
CA ILE A 66 -11.76 9.89 5.53
C ILE A 66 -12.30 8.94 4.44
N PRO A 67 -13.33 9.31 3.63
CA PRO A 67 -13.83 8.41 2.61
C PRO A 67 -12.81 8.14 1.49
N ALA A 68 -12.03 9.15 1.07
CA ALA A 68 -11.00 8.95 0.04
C ALA A 68 -9.92 7.96 0.50
N THR A 69 -9.47 8.08 1.76
CA THR A 69 -8.47 7.18 2.35
C THR A 69 -9.04 5.78 2.54
N LEU A 70 -10.30 5.67 3.00
CA LEU A 70 -10.96 4.38 3.16
C LEU A 70 -11.07 3.64 1.82
N THR A 71 -11.50 4.33 0.76
CA THR A 71 -11.57 3.75 -0.59
C THR A 71 -10.19 3.32 -1.08
N ALA A 72 -9.16 4.15 -0.88
CA ALA A 72 -7.79 3.82 -1.26
C ALA A 72 -7.25 2.59 -0.53
N VAL A 73 -7.56 2.46 0.76
CA VAL A 73 -7.08 1.38 1.62
C VAL A 73 -7.84 0.07 1.34
N VAL A 74 -9.16 0.12 1.21
CA VAL A 74 -9.99 -1.06 1.03
C VAL A 74 -9.95 -1.57 -0.40
N VAL A 75 -10.07 -0.67 -1.39
CA VAL A 75 -10.24 -1.02 -2.81
C VAL A 75 -8.95 -0.79 -3.63
N GLY A 76 -7.91 -0.20 -3.03
CA GLY A 76 -6.63 0.05 -3.72
C GLY A 76 -6.67 1.19 -4.73
N ILE A 77 -7.76 1.97 -4.78
CA ILE A 77 -7.92 3.12 -5.70
C ILE A 77 -7.38 4.39 -5.02
N THR A 78 -6.15 4.79 -5.37
CA THR A 78 -5.46 5.93 -4.76
C THR A 78 -5.54 7.23 -5.56
N GLU A 79 -5.95 7.17 -6.84
CA GLU A 79 -5.98 8.30 -7.76
C GLU A 79 -6.68 9.55 -7.18
N PRO A 80 -7.87 9.46 -6.53
CA PRO A 80 -8.53 10.64 -5.99
C PRO A 80 -7.72 11.38 -4.94
N LEU A 81 -6.89 10.65 -4.17
CA LEU A 81 -6.02 11.22 -3.14
C LEU A 81 -4.72 11.75 -3.77
N GLU A 82 -4.10 10.98 -4.66
CA GLU A 82 -2.86 11.37 -5.34
C GLU A 82 -3.02 12.62 -6.20
N PHE A 83 -4.16 12.77 -6.87
CA PHE A 83 -4.44 13.93 -7.73
C PHE A 83 -4.53 15.24 -6.95
N THR A 84 -4.79 15.19 -5.64
CA THR A 84 -4.82 16.39 -4.80
C THR A 84 -3.47 17.09 -4.69
N PHE A 85 -2.36 16.38 -4.87
CA PHE A 85 -1.02 16.95 -4.81
C PHE A 85 -0.20 16.75 -6.09
N LEU A 86 -0.51 15.75 -6.93
CA LEU A 86 0.20 15.48 -8.18
C LEU A 86 0.32 16.73 -9.07
N PHE A 87 -0.78 17.48 -9.21
CA PHE A 87 -0.84 18.66 -10.07
C PHE A 87 -0.40 19.97 -9.39
N ILE A 88 -0.46 20.03 -8.06
CA ILE A 88 -0.13 21.23 -7.28
C ILE A 88 1.34 21.24 -6.89
N ALA A 89 1.87 20.08 -6.50
CA ALA A 89 3.23 19.87 -6.02
C ALA A 89 3.78 18.54 -6.58
N PRO A 90 4.14 18.48 -7.87
CA PRO A 90 4.58 17.24 -8.54
C PRO A 90 5.77 16.56 -7.86
N TYR A 91 6.63 17.32 -7.21
CA TYR A 91 7.77 16.79 -6.44
C TYR A 91 7.33 15.92 -5.25
N LEU A 92 6.16 16.16 -4.66
CA LEU A 92 5.61 15.30 -3.60
C LEU A 92 5.22 13.91 -4.15
N PHE A 93 4.83 13.82 -5.42
CA PHE A 93 4.57 12.54 -6.07
C PHE A 93 5.85 11.74 -6.32
N VAL A 94 6.93 12.41 -6.71
CA VAL A 94 8.26 11.79 -6.81
C VAL A 94 8.72 11.29 -5.43
N LEU A 95 8.57 12.10 -4.39
CA LEU A 95 8.89 11.70 -3.01
C LEU A 95 8.05 10.50 -2.57
N HIS A 96 6.74 10.51 -2.84
CA HIS A 96 5.85 9.40 -2.56
C HIS A 96 6.34 8.11 -3.23
N ALA A 97 6.67 8.14 -4.53
CA ALA A 97 7.17 6.99 -5.26
C ALA A 97 8.47 6.43 -4.66
N ILE A 98 9.42 7.30 -4.26
CA ILE A 98 10.68 6.90 -3.61
C ILE A 98 10.40 6.24 -2.25
N LEU A 99 9.52 6.83 -1.44
CA LEU A 99 9.16 6.29 -0.13
C LEU A 99 8.48 4.92 -0.27
N SER A 100 7.57 4.77 -1.22
CA SER A 100 6.92 3.48 -1.52
C SER A 100 7.93 2.43 -1.96
N ALA A 101 8.82 2.75 -2.91
CA ALA A 101 9.85 1.82 -3.37
C ALA A 101 10.81 1.40 -2.23
N THR A 102 11.20 2.35 -1.38
CA THR A 102 12.09 2.07 -0.24
C THR A 102 11.41 1.17 0.78
N MET A 103 10.14 1.43 1.10
CA MET A 103 9.35 0.59 2.00
C MET A 103 9.26 -0.84 1.48
N ASP A 104 8.89 -1.02 0.21
CA ASP A 104 8.74 -2.35 -0.40
C ASP A 104 10.09 -3.09 -0.43
N THR A 105 11.17 -2.39 -0.77
CA THR A 105 12.53 -2.96 -0.77
C THR A 105 12.95 -3.44 0.62
N LEU A 106 12.69 -2.63 1.66
CA LEU A 106 13.04 -2.98 3.04
C LEU A 106 12.21 -4.16 3.56
N MET A 107 10.89 -4.13 3.35
CA MET A 107 10.00 -5.21 3.73
C MET A 107 10.39 -6.54 3.06
N TYR A 108 10.71 -6.50 1.76
CA TYR A 108 11.21 -7.67 1.04
C TYR A 108 12.56 -8.15 1.58
N GLY A 109 13.47 -7.22 1.90
CA GLY A 109 14.75 -7.51 2.55
C GLY A 109 14.57 -8.32 3.84
N PHE A 110 13.62 -7.92 4.69
CA PHE A 110 13.25 -8.62 5.93
C PHE A 110 12.45 -9.92 5.72
N GLY A 111 12.19 -10.31 4.48
CA GLY A 111 11.51 -11.58 4.16
C GLY A 111 10.00 -11.52 4.13
N LEU A 112 9.42 -10.31 4.16
CA LEU A 112 7.98 -10.11 3.96
C LEU A 112 7.64 -10.16 2.48
N VAL A 113 6.58 -10.90 2.15
CA VAL A 113 5.93 -10.87 0.83
C VAL A 113 4.43 -10.71 1.04
N GLY A 114 3.74 -10.08 0.10
CA GLY A 114 2.30 -9.77 0.24
C GLY A 114 1.73 -9.14 -1.01
N ASN A 115 0.39 -9.08 -1.09
CA ASN A 115 -0.35 -8.48 -2.19
C ASN A 115 -1.45 -7.58 -1.64
N PHE A 116 -1.38 -6.30 -1.98
CA PHE A 116 -2.41 -5.30 -1.71
C PHE A 116 -2.75 -4.53 -3.00
N GLY A 117 -2.60 -5.17 -4.16
CA GLY A 117 -2.85 -4.54 -5.46
C GLY A 117 -4.29 -4.01 -5.61
N GLY A 118 -5.25 -4.67 -4.95
CA GLY A 118 -6.66 -4.27 -4.84
C GLY A 118 -7.04 -3.66 -3.49
N GLY A 119 -6.06 -3.24 -2.68
CA GLY A 119 -6.30 -2.85 -1.29
C GLY A 119 -6.32 -4.06 -0.36
N PHE A 120 -7.14 -3.98 0.70
CA PHE A 120 -7.36 -5.06 1.66
C PHE A 120 -8.42 -6.10 1.24
N ASP A 121 -9.01 -5.96 0.05
CA ASP A 121 -10.00 -6.89 -0.53
C ASP A 121 -9.38 -8.18 -1.11
#